data_AF-A0A7X8GER6-F1
#
_entry.id   AF-A0A7X8GER6-F1
#
_cell.length_a   1.000
_cell.length_b   1.000
_cell.length_c   1.000
_cell.angle_alpha   90.00
_cell.angle_beta   90.00
_cell.angle_gamma   90.00
#
_symmetry.space_group_name_H-M   'P 1'
#
loop_
_entity.id
_entity.type
_entity.pdbx_description
1 polymer ?
#
loop_
_entity_poly.entity_id
_entity_poly.type
_entity_poly.pdbx_seq_one_letter_code
_entity_poly.pdbx_strand_id
1 'polypeptide(L)'
;MQRISPKWIDKLEENEVFVFGSNLKGLHVSGAAAVARKWGAIWGEGIGLHGQTYAIPTMQGGVDTIKPYVDEFLSFAKSNPNLKFLVTEIGCGTAGFKVEEIAPLFKNVFVENIKNVFLPENFHKILF
;
A
#
# COMPACT_ATOMS: atom_id res chain seq x y z
N MET A 1 0.21 13.51 16.11
CA MET A 1 0.75 12.13 16.05
C MET A 1 0.92 11.77 14.59
N GLN A 2 2.14 11.47 14.13
CA GLN A 2 2.38 11.07 12.74
C GLN A 2 1.75 9.69 12.50
N ARG A 3 1.01 9.55 11.39
CA ARG A 3 0.38 8.28 10.98
C ARG A 3 1.39 7.44 10.23
N ILE A 4 2.26 6.77 10.99
CA ILE A 4 3.38 5.97 10.46
C ILE A 4 3.04 4.49 10.57
N SER A 5 3.18 3.76 9.46
CA SER A 5 3.13 2.31 9.47
C SER A 5 4.33 1.73 10.22
N PRO A 6 4.15 0.68 11.04
CA PRO A 6 5.28 -0.04 11.62
C PRO A 6 6.26 -0.50 10.53
N LYS A 7 7.57 -0.40 10.80
CA LYS A 7 8.61 -0.89 9.89
C LYS A 7 8.46 -2.38 9.58
N TRP A 8 8.06 -3.14 10.59
CA TRP A 8 7.76 -4.56 10.49
C TRP A 8 6.30 -4.75 10.88
N ILE A 9 5.49 -5.23 9.95
CA ILE A 9 4.09 -5.60 10.20
C ILE A 9 4.08 -7.13 10.17
N ASP A 10 3.93 -7.75 11.33
CA ASP A 10 3.92 -9.20 11.54
C ASP A 10 2.61 -9.70 12.17
N LYS A 11 1.73 -8.76 12.55
CA LYS A 11 0.36 -8.97 12.99
C LYS A 11 -0.54 -7.81 12.52
N LEU A 12 -1.84 -8.05 12.47
CA LEU A 12 -2.87 -7.04 12.20
C LEU A 12 -3.91 -7.12 13.30
N GLU A 13 -4.35 -5.97 13.79
CA GLU A 13 -5.59 -5.87 14.56
C GLU A 13 -6.81 -6.02 13.61
N GLU A 14 -8.00 -6.32 14.14
CA GLU A 14 -9.20 -6.67 13.35
C GLU A 14 -9.59 -5.62 12.29
N ASN A 15 -9.28 -4.35 12.54
CA ASN A 15 -9.58 -3.26 11.62
C ASN A 15 -8.37 -2.75 10.82
N GLU A 16 -7.25 -3.46 10.85
CA GLU A 16 -6.04 -3.11 10.11
C GLU A 16 -5.95 -3.86 8.79
N VAL A 17 -5.54 -3.14 7.75
CA VAL A 17 -5.38 -3.66 6.39
C VAL A 17 -3.94 -3.46 5.96
N PHE A 18 -3.27 -4.56 5.63
CA PHE A 18 -1.91 -4.56 5.11
C PHE A 18 -1.90 -4.16 3.63
N VAL A 19 -1.32 -3.01 3.30
CA VAL A 19 -1.27 -2.50 1.92
C VAL A 19 0.10 -2.75 1.31
N PHE A 20 0.13 -3.51 0.22
CA PHE A 20 1.36 -4.05 -0.35
C PHE A 20 1.45 -3.88 -1.86
N GLY A 21 2.69 -3.83 -2.36
CA GLY A 21 2.97 -3.84 -3.79
C GLY A 21 2.77 -5.23 -4.39
N SER A 22 1.98 -5.32 -5.46
CA SER A 22 1.70 -6.56 -6.21
C SER A 22 2.05 -6.41 -7.70
N ASN A 23 1.73 -7.42 -8.50
CA ASN A 23 1.65 -7.34 -9.96
C ASN A 23 0.22 -7.63 -10.42
N LEU A 24 -0.13 -7.23 -11.64
CA LEU A 24 -1.48 -7.41 -12.20
C LEU A 24 -1.94 -8.88 -12.22
N LYS A 25 -1.01 -9.83 -12.28
CA LYS A 25 -1.31 -11.27 -12.29
C LYS A 25 -1.51 -11.85 -10.88
N GLY A 26 -1.39 -11.05 -9.81
CA GLY A 26 -1.52 -11.50 -8.42
C GLY A 26 -0.52 -12.61 -8.04
N LEU A 27 0.67 -12.63 -8.64
CA LEU A 27 1.71 -13.60 -8.32
C LEU A 27 2.48 -13.14 -7.08
N HIS A 28 1.99 -13.54 -5.91
CA HIS A 28 2.48 -13.12 -4.60
C HIS A 28 3.64 -13.98 -4.08
N VAL A 29 4.74 -14.02 -4.84
CA VAL A 29 5.84 -14.98 -4.66
C VAL A 29 6.81 -14.60 -3.53
N SER A 30 7.10 -13.32 -3.34
CA SER A 30 8.17 -12.85 -2.44
C SER A 30 7.82 -11.54 -1.73
N GLY A 31 8.68 -11.13 -0.79
CA GLY A 31 8.59 -9.84 -0.10
C GLY A 31 7.26 -9.63 0.62
N ALA A 32 6.78 -8.39 0.62
CA ALA A 32 5.50 -8.01 1.22
C ALA A 32 4.32 -8.79 0.62
N ALA A 33 4.34 -9.08 -0.69
CA ALA A 33 3.28 -9.86 -1.34
C ALA A 33 3.20 -11.30 -0.79
N ALA A 34 4.35 -11.96 -0.57
CA ALA A 34 4.36 -13.28 0.05
C ALA A 34 3.80 -13.25 1.48
N VAL A 35 4.13 -12.21 2.26
CA VAL A 35 3.62 -12.02 3.63
C VAL A 35 2.12 -11.78 3.63
N ALA A 36 1.59 -10.98 2.70
CA ALA A 36 0.18 -10.65 2.59
C ALA A 36 -0.75 -11.89 2.50
N ARG A 37 -0.25 -13.01 1.97
CA ARG A 37 -1.01 -14.27 1.91
C ARG A 37 -1.44 -14.80 3.29
N LYS A 38 -0.71 -14.45 4.35
CA LYS A 38 -1.09 -14.80 5.74
C LYS A 38 -2.39 -14.13 6.19
N TRP A 39 -2.77 -13.03 5.53
CA TRP A 39 -3.93 -12.20 5.88
C TRP A 39 -4.99 -12.17 4.78
N GLY A 40 -4.95 -13.12 3.84
CA GLY A 40 -6.01 -13.33 2.86
C GLY A 40 -5.76 -12.69 1.49
N ALA A 41 -4.52 -12.29 1.16
CA ALA A 41 -4.19 -11.99 -0.23
C ALA A 41 -4.37 -13.24 -1.11
N ILE A 42 -5.17 -13.13 -2.17
CA ILE A 42 -5.55 -14.25 -3.04
C ILE A 42 -4.55 -14.38 -4.19
N TRP A 43 -4.15 -15.61 -4.51
CA TRP A 43 -3.28 -15.87 -5.66
C TRP A 43 -4.04 -15.63 -6.96
N GLY A 44 -3.45 -14.87 -7.88
CA GLY A 44 -4.13 -14.47 -9.13
C GLY A 44 -4.85 -13.13 -9.05
N GLU A 45 -5.04 -12.58 -7.85
CA GLU A 45 -5.76 -11.31 -7.64
C GLU A 45 -4.82 -10.20 -7.16
N GLY A 46 -4.38 -9.35 -8.10
CA GLY A 46 -3.34 -8.36 -7.88
C GLY A 46 -3.81 -6.94 -7.50
N ILE A 47 -5.12 -6.73 -7.38
CA ILE A 47 -5.71 -5.38 -7.29
C ILE A 47 -6.79 -5.36 -6.21
N GLY A 48 -6.71 -4.41 -5.28
CA GLY A 48 -7.80 -4.13 -4.35
C GLY A 48 -7.80 -5.00 -3.09
N LEU A 49 -8.93 -4.99 -2.38
CA LEU A 49 -9.09 -5.61 -1.06
C LEU A 49 -9.30 -7.12 -1.16
N HIS A 50 -8.47 -7.90 -0.45
CA HIS A 50 -8.66 -9.34 -0.24
C HIS A 50 -8.29 -9.70 1.20
N GLY A 51 -9.25 -10.25 1.96
CA GLY A 51 -9.10 -10.47 3.40
C GLY A 51 -8.78 -9.16 4.13
N GLN A 52 -7.74 -9.16 4.96
CA GLN A 52 -7.20 -7.97 5.63
C GLN A 52 -6.00 -7.37 4.85
N THR A 53 -6.01 -7.45 3.52
CA THR A 53 -4.94 -6.91 2.67
C THR A 53 -5.49 -6.08 1.52
N TYR A 54 -4.72 -5.11 1.06
CA TYR A 54 -5.02 -4.33 -0.14
C TYR A 54 -3.83 -4.36 -1.10
N ALA A 55 -4.05 -4.86 -2.31
CA ALA A 55 -3.01 -5.02 -3.33
C ALA A 55 -2.98 -3.79 -4.26
N ILE A 56 -1.78 -3.22 -4.45
CA ILE A 56 -1.54 -2.14 -5.42
C ILE A 56 -0.53 -2.65 -6.45
N PRO A 57 -0.88 -2.75 -7.75
CA PRO A 57 0.05 -3.14 -8.79
C PRO A 57 1.19 -2.13 -8.98
N THR A 58 2.43 -2.61 -8.89
CA THR A 58 3.65 -1.80 -9.06
C THR A 58 4.63 -2.38 -10.08
N MET A 59 4.20 -3.26 -10.99
CA MET A 59 5.10 -4.02 -11.88
C MET A 59 4.72 -3.94 -13.37
N GLN A 60 3.85 -3.00 -13.76
CA GLN A 60 3.27 -2.89 -15.10
C GLN A 60 3.85 -1.73 -15.95
N GLY A 61 4.96 -1.15 -15.53
CA GLY A 61 5.59 -0.02 -16.22
C GLY A 61 6.25 0.94 -15.23
N GLY A 62 6.31 2.22 -15.58
CA GLY A 62 6.82 3.28 -14.70
C GLY A 62 5.79 3.78 -13.67
N VAL A 63 6.20 4.78 -12.88
CA VAL A 63 5.41 5.41 -11.81
C VAL A 63 4.00 5.84 -12.29
N ASP A 64 3.89 6.37 -13.51
CA ASP A 64 2.61 6.82 -14.08
C ASP A 64 1.59 5.69 -14.20
N THR A 65 2.04 4.44 -14.37
CA THR A 65 1.15 3.27 -14.44
C THR A 65 0.67 2.79 -13.06
N ILE A 66 1.31 3.27 -11.99
CA ILE A 66 0.98 2.95 -10.60
C ILE A 66 -0.03 3.96 -10.04
N LYS A 67 0.09 5.23 -10.46
CA LYS A 67 -0.72 6.35 -9.96
C LYS A 67 -2.24 6.06 -9.95
N PRO A 68 -2.87 5.50 -11.00
CA PRO A 68 -4.30 5.23 -10.98
C PRO A 68 -4.73 4.28 -9.85
N TYR A 69 -3.90 3.28 -9.53
CA TYR A 69 -4.18 2.32 -8.44
C TYR A 69 -3.99 2.94 -7.06
N VAL A 70 -3.04 3.87 -6.91
CA VAL A 70 -2.91 4.66 -5.68
C VAL A 70 -4.12 5.58 -5.50
N ASP A 71 -4.55 6.27 -6.57
CA ASP A 71 -5.74 7.12 -6.51
C ASP A 71 -7.01 6.31 -6.14
N GLU A 72 -7.18 5.12 -6.72
CA GLU A 72 -8.27 4.19 -6.39
C GLU A 72 -8.19 3.74 -4.93
N PHE A 73 -7.00 3.35 -4.45
CA PHE A 73 -6.77 3.01 -3.04
C PHE A 73 -7.14 4.15 -2.10
N LEU A 74 -6.73 5.39 -2.41
CA LEU A 74 -7.05 6.55 -1.57
C LEU A 74 -8.55 6.83 -1.55
N SER A 75 -9.23 6.68 -2.69
CA SER A 75 -10.70 6.75 -2.76
C SER A 75 -11.35 5.68 -1.88
N PHE A 76 -10.89 4.44 -1.98
CA PHE A 76 -11.36 3.33 -1.16
C PHE A 76 -11.14 3.61 0.34
N ALA A 77 -9.97 4.10 0.72
CA ALA A 77 -9.66 4.41 2.11
C ALA A 77 -10.59 5.48 2.68
N LYS A 78 -10.92 6.52 1.93
CA LYS A 78 -11.89 7.56 2.34
C LYS A 78 -13.28 6.99 2.58
N SER A 79 -13.73 6.07 1.73
CA SER A 79 -15.05 5.43 1.86
C SER A 79 -15.12 4.41 3.01
N ASN A 80 -13.97 4.03 3.59
CA ASN A 80 -13.87 3.03 4.66
C ASN A 80 -13.17 3.58 5.91
N PRO A 81 -13.70 4.64 6.55
CA PRO A 81 -13.02 5.33 7.66
C PRO A 81 -12.81 4.49 8.92
N ASN A 82 -13.51 3.35 9.05
CA ASN A 82 -13.39 2.42 10.18
C ASN A 82 -12.16 1.49 10.08
N LEU A 83 -11.61 1.33 8.87
CA LEU A 83 -10.39 0.55 8.62
C LEU A 83 -9.16 1.43 8.74
N LYS A 84 -8.03 0.85 9.15
CA LYS A 84 -6.71 1.47 9.15
C LYS A 84 -5.83 0.80 8.11
N PHE A 85 -5.31 1.58 7.16
CA PHE A 85 -4.48 1.06 6.09
C PHE A 85 -3.01 1.26 6.42
N LEU A 86 -2.31 0.16 6.68
CA LEU A 86 -0.87 0.14 6.96
C LEU A 86 -0.11 -0.05 5.65
N VAL A 87 0.35 1.05 5.07
CA VAL A 87 1.07 1.05 3.79
C VAL A 87 2.51 0.65 4.01
N THR A 88 2.97 -0.34 3.23
CA THR A 88 4.39 -0.71 3.11
C THR A 88 5.11 0.22 2.12
N GLU A 89 6.43 0.13 1.99
CA GLU A 89 7.16 0.82 0.90
C GLU A 89 6.87 0.14 -0.45
N ILE A 90 5.62 0.28 -0.93
CA ILE A 90 5.14 -0.38 -2.13
C ILE A 90 6.03 -0.02 -3.33
N GLY A 91 6.36 -1.01 -4.15
CA GLY A 91 7.23 -0.81 -5.32
C GLY A 91 8.73 -0.68 -5.01
N CYS A 92 9.14 -0.41 -3.76
CA CYS A 92 10.56 -0.16 -3.43
C CYS A 92 11.42 -1.41 -3.17
N GLY A 93 10.77 -2.57 -3.08
CA GLY A 93 11.46 -3.87 -3.01
C GLY A 93 11.70 -4.46 -4.39
N THR A 94 10.97 -5.52 -4.73
CA THR A 94 11.16 -6.29 -5.97
C THR A 94 10.95 -5.48 -7.26
N ALA A 95 10.08 -4.47 -7.27
CA ALA A 95 9.86 -3.64 -8.45
C ALA A 95 10.98 -2.60 -8.67
N GLY A 96 11.82 -2.35 -7.65
CA GLY A 96 13.04 -1.56 -7.79
C GLY A 96 12.87 -0.05 -7.84
N PHE A 97 11.68 0.49 -7.57
CA PHE A 97 11.49 1.93 -7.49
C PHE A 97 12.18 2.52 -6.27
N LYS A 98 12.65 3.75 -6.37
CA LYS A 98 13.13 4.49 -5.21
C LYS A 98 11.96 5.09 -4.43
N VAL A 99 12.18 5.37 -3.16
CA VAL A 99 11.16 5.99 -2.30
C VAL A 99 10.73 7.35 -2.86
N GLU A 100 11.67 8.11 -3.43
CA GLU A 100 11.42 9.43 -4.03
C GLU A 100 10.52 9.35 -5.27
N GLU A 101 10.44 8.19 -5.92
CA GLU A 101 9.58 7.97 -7.09
C GLU A 101 8.15 7.62 -6.69
N ILE A 102 7.96 6.88 -5.59
CA ILE A 102 6.63 6.39 -5.16
C ILE A 102 5.96 7.31 -4.14
N ALA A 103 6.69 7.81 -3.15
CA ALA A 103 6.13 8.62 -2.07
C ALA A 103 5.27 9.80 -2.57
N PRO A 104 5.65 10.55 -3.64
CA PRO A 104 4.83 11.64 -4.17
C PRO A 104 3.41 11.24 -4.61
N LEU A 105 3.18 9.98 -4.96
CA LEU A 105 1.84 9.48 -5.31
C LEU A 105 0.87 9.52 -4.12
N PHE A 106 1.39 9.48 -2.89
CA PHE A 106 0.60 9.48 -1.66
C PHE A 106 0.36 10.87 -1.06
N LYS A 107 0.79 11.96 -1.72
CA LYS A 107 0.61 13.34 -1.21
C LYS A 107 -0.86 13.69 -0.86
N ASN A 108 -1.80 13.09 -1.60
CA ASN A 108 -3.23 13.33 -1.42
C ASN A 108 -3.76 12.84 -0.07
N VAL A 109 -3.06 11.91 0.60
CA VAL A 109 -3.34 11.54 2.00
C VAL A 109 -3.40 12.77 2.90
N PHE A 110 -2.53 13.75 2.67
CA PHE A 110 -2.45 14.97 3.46
C PHE A 110 -3.36 16.07 2.92
N VAL A 111 -3.32 16.31 1.60
CA VAL A 111 -4.14 17.35 0.94
C VAL A 111 -5.64 17.13 1.21
N GLU A 112 -6.07 15.88 1.18
CA GLU A 112 -7.48 15.52 1.34
C GLU A 112 -7.80 15.02 2.77
N ASN A 113 -6.85 15.13 3.69
CA ASN A 113 -6.98 14.76 5.10
C ASN A 113 -7.52 13.33 5.32
N ILE A 114 -6.97 12.36 4.58
CA ILE A 114 -7.32 10.93 4.70
C ILE A 114 -6.68 10.38 5.98
N LYS A 115 -7.45 10.32 7.06
CA LYS A 115 -6.94 10.07 8.42
C LYS A 115 -6.62 8.61 8.72
N ASN A 116 -7.10 7.69 7.91
CA ASN A 116 -6.97 6.27 8.15
C ASN A 116 -5.90 5.57 7.28
N VAL A 117 -5.11 6.35 6.55
CA VAL A 117 -3.92 5.85 5.84
C VAL A 117 -2.67 6.17 6.65
N PHE A 118 -1.91 5.13 6.95
CA PHE A 118 -0.62 5.18 7.62
C PHE A 118 0.45 4.89 6.57
N LEU A 119 1.44 5.77 6.45
CA LEU A 119 2.50 5.66 5.45
C LEU A 119 3.81 5.20 6.10
N PRO A 120 4.72 4.53 5.38
CA PRO A 120 6.06 4.26 5.87
C PRO A 120 6.78 5.54 6.28
N GLU A 121 7.66 5.46 7.28
CA GLU A 121 8.44 6.61 7.75
C GLU A 121 9.22 7.29 6.62
N ASN A 122 9.79 6.51 5.69
CA ASN A 122 10.54 7.07 4.57
C ASN A 122 9.65 7.81 3.57
N PHE A 123 8.36 7.46 3.44
CA PHE A 123 7.44 8.25 2.61
C PHE A 123 7.16 9.60 3.28
N HIS A 124 7.01 9.63 4.61
CA HIS A 124 6.90 10.90 5.35
C HIS A 124 8.13 11.79 5.13
N LYS A 125 9.35 11.24 5.17
CA LYS A 125 10.60 12.00 4.95
C LYS A 125 10.72 12.66 3.56
N ILE A 126 9.96 12.19 2.57
CA ILE A 126 9.92 12.80 1.23
C ILE A 126 8.79 13.82 1.13
N LEU A 127 7.69 13.61 1.87
CA LEU A 127 6.50 14.44 1.80
C LEU A 127 6.53 15.65 2.76
N PHE A 128 7.50 15.69 3.69
CA PHE A 128 7.75 16.77 4.66
C PHE A 128 9.24 17.10 4.74
#